data_AF-F9P7U5-F1
#
_entry.id   AF-F9P7U5-F1
#
_cell.length_a   1.000
_cell.length_b   1.000
_cell.length_c   1.000
_cell.angle_alpha   90.00
_cell.angle_beta   90.00
_cell.angle_gamma   90.00
#
_symmetry.space_group_name_H-M   'P 1'
#
loop_
_entity.id
_entity.type
_entity.pdbx_description
1 polymer ?
#
loop_
_entity_poly.entity_id
_entity_poly.type
_entity_poly.pdbx_seq_one_letter_code
_entity_poly.pdbx_strand_id
1 'polypeptide(L)' 'MHFDKSKFGAVFSAPGLYEVEVVNNALFGQNAQYEVTQCRKIGSFAELVEMAKIK' A
#
# COMPACT_ATOMS: atom_id res chain seq x y z
N MET A 1 -1.08 4.70 11.31
CA MET A 1 -1.56 4.44 9.95
C MET A 1 -2.88 3.69 10.06
N HIS A 2 -3.98 4.38 9.78
CA HIS A 2 -5.29 3.76 9.75
C HIS A 2 -5.49 3.08 8.39
N PHE A 3 -5.94 1.82 8.43
CA PHE A 3 -6.18 1.00 7.24
C PHE A 3 -7.61 0.48 7.28
N ASP A 4 -8.43 0.90 6.31
CA ASP A 4 -9.80 0.44 6.19
C ASP A 4 -9.84 -0.92 5.47
N LYS A 5 -9.98 -1.99 6.27
CA LYS A 5 -10.06 -3.36 5.76
C LYS A 5 -11.26 -3.57 4.83
N SER A 6 -12.36 -2.86 5.02
CA SER A 6 -13.55 -2.99 4.16
C SER A 6 -13.28 -2.44 2.76
N LYS A 7 -12.49 -1.37 2.65
CA LYS A 7 -12.14 -0.74 1.38
C LYS A 7 -10.99 -1.44 0.66
N PHE A 8 -9.93 -1.77 1.40
CA PHE A 8 -8.67 -2.20 0.79
C PHE A 8 -8.36 -3.68 0.96
N GLY A 9 -9.16 -4.43 1.73
CA GLY A 9 -8.89 -5.84 2.03
C GLY A 9 -8.79 -6.73 0.78
N ALA A 10 -9.56 -6.44 -0.27
CA ALA A 10 -9.50 -7.17 -1.54
C ALA A 10 -8.19 -6.93 -2.32
N VAL A 11 -7.59 -5.74 -2.17
CA VAL A 11 -6.33 -5.37 -2.83
C VAL A 11 -5.17 -6.15 -2.24
N PHE A 12 -5.08 -6.25 -0.92
CA PHE A 12 -4.01 -6.97 -0.21
C PHE A 12 -4.33 -8.45 0.00
N SER A 13 -4.80 -9.13 -1.04
CA SER A 13 -5.24 -10.53 -0.98
C SER A 13 -4.12 -11.55 -1.23
N ALA A 14 -2.95 -11.11 -1.73
CA ALA A 14 -1.82 -11.99 -2.01
C ALA A 14 -0.47 -11.25 -1.85
N PRO A 15 0.66 -11.96 -1.69
CA PRO A 15 1.99 -11.35 -1.74
C PRO A 15 2.26 -10.66 -3.09
N GLY A 16 2.86 -9.46 -3.03
CA GLY A 16 3.16 -8.64 -4.20
C GLY A 16 3.67 -7.27 -3.83
N LEU A 17 3.95 -6.45 -4.84
CA LEU A 17 4.29 -5.05 -4.68
C LEU A 17 3.03 -4.20 -4.83
N TYR A 18 2.82 -3.29 -3.89
CA TYR A 18 1.65 -2.43 -3.83
C TYR A 18 2.08 -0.98 -3.73
N GLU A 19 1.39 -0.12 -4.47
CA GLU A 19 1.47 1.33 -4.29
C GLU A 19 0.39 1.73 -3.30
N VAL A 20 0.77 2.50 -2.28
CA VAL A 20 -0.12 2.96 -1.22
C VAL A 20 0.06 4.46 -1.09
N GLU A 21 -1.01 5.20 -1.34
CA GLU A 21 -1.06 6.63 -1.08
C GLU A 21 -1.56 6.85 0.35
N VAL A 22 -0.85 7.71 1.07
CA VAL A 22 -1.20 8.09 2.44
C VAL A 22 -1.28 9.60 2.58
N VAL A 23 -2.27 10.05 3.33
CA VAL A 23 -2.41 11.46 3.72
C VAL A 23 -2.19 11.55 5.23
N ASN A 24 -1.42 12.56 5.66
CA ASN A 24 -1.30 12.89 7.08
C ASN A 24 -2.37 13.93 7.44
N ASN A 25 -3.38 13.51 8.18
CA ASN A 25 -4.46 14.38 8.63
C ASN A 25 -4.14 15.10 9.96
N ALA A 26 -2.90 15.02 10.45
CA ALA A 26 -2.51 15.69 11.68
C ALA A 26 -2.51 17.21 11.53
N LEU A 27 -3.09 17.91 12.51
CA LEU A 27 -2.98 19.35 12.63
C LEU A 27 -1.65 19.74 13.30
N PHE A 28 -1.29 21.02 13.21
CA PHE A 28 -0.08 21.55 13.83
C PHE A 28 -0.04 21.23 15.34
N GLY A 29 1.08 20.67 15.80
CA GLY A 29 1.28 20.26 17.20
C GLY A 29 0.65 18.91 17.58
N GLN A 30 -0.03 18.22 16.66
CA GLN A 30 -0.54 16.86 16.88
C GLN A 30 0.45 15.79 16.40
N ASN A 31 0.28 14.59 16.96
CA ASN A 31 0.96 13.41 16.44
C ASN A 31 0.46 13.08 15.02
N ALA A 32 1.33 12.48 14.21
CA ALA A 32 1.01 12.12 12.84
C ALA A 32 -0.19 11.16 12.76
N GLN A 33 -1.15 11.48 11.89
CA GLN A 33 -2.38 10.72 11.66
C GLN A 33 -2.44 10.32 10.20
N TYR A 34 -1.62 9.32 9.84
CA TYR A 34 -1.61 8.79 8.49
C TYR A 34 -2.85 7.93 8.22
N GLU A 35 -3.54 8.22 7.14
CA GLU A 35 -4.65 7.46 6.58
C GLU A 35 -4.34 7.03 5.16
N VAL A 36 -4.72 5.80 4.81
CA VAL A 36 -4.58 5.27 3.46
C VAL A 36 -5.73 5.76 2.58
N THR A 37 -5.42 6.44 1.48
CA THR A 37 -6.42 6.98 0.55
C THR A 37 -6.59 6.12 -0.70
N GLN A 38 -5.51 5.53 -1.19
CA GLN A 38 -5.52 4.71 -2.40
C GLN A 38 -4.53 3.55 -2.27
N CYS A 39 -4.90 2.41 -2.85
CA CYS A 39 -4.05 1.22 -2.93
C CYS A 39 -4.22 0.57 -4.30
N ARG A 40 -3.11 0.20 -4.94
CA ARG A 40 -3.13 -0.66 -6.14
C ARG A 40 -1.99 -1.66 -6.15
N LYS A 41 -2.23 -2.84 -6.72
CA LYS A 41 -1.21 -3.84 -6.96
C LYS A 41 -0.38 -3.44 -8.17
N ILE A 42 0.93 -3.28 -7.99
CA ILE A 42 1.88 -2.97 -9.05
C ILE A 42 2.40 -4.25 -9.71
N GLY A 43 2.57 -5.31 -8.92
CA GLY A 43 3.03 -6.59 -9.44
C GLY A 43 2.81 -7.74 -8.46
N SER A 44 2.60 -8.93 -8.98
CA SER A 44 2.63 -10.17 -8.22
C SER A 44 4.06 -10.54 -7.85
N PHE A 45 4.19 -11.36 -6.80
CA PHE A 45 5.51 -11.88 -6.41
C PHE A 45 6.22 -12.61 -7.56
N ALA A 46 5.50 -13.40 -8.36
CA ALA A 46 6.09 -14.11 -9.50
C ALA A 46 6.68 -13.16 -10.54
N GLU A 47 5.95 -12.10 -10.91
CA GLU A 47 6.44 -11.08 -11.85
C GLU A 47 7.69 -10.37 -11.32
N LEU A 48 7.72 -10.05 -10.02
CA LEU A 48 8.88 -9.43 -9.38
C LEU A 48 10.12 -10.36 -9.38
N VAL A 49 9.91 -11.66 -9.16
CA VAL A 49 10.98 -12.66 -9.23
C VAL A 49 11.53 -12.77 -10.64
N GLU A 50 10.68 -12.77 -11.67
CA GLU A 50 11.13 -12.80 -13.06
C GLU A 50 11.88 -11.52 -13.44
N MET A 51 11.43 -10.34 -13.02
CA MET A 51 12.15 -9.08 -13.25
C MET A 51 13.54 -9.08 -12.60
N ALA A 52 13.69 -9.68 -11.43
CA ALA A 52 14.98 -9.78 -10.73
C ALA A 52 15.98 -10.73 -11.42
N LYS A 53 15.51 -11.64 -12.28
CA LYS A 53 16.37 -12.58 -13.04
C LYS A 53 16.92 -11.97 -14.33
N ILE A 54 16.33 -10.88 -14.82
CA ILE A 54 16.85 -10.13 -15.95
C ILE A 54 18.06 -9.35 -15.46
N LYS A 55 19.25 -9.93 -15.60
CA LYS A 55 20.53 -9.36 -15.22
C LYS A 55 21.49 -9.36 -16.39
#